data_AF-A0A095VDK5-F1
#
_entry.id   AF-A0A095VDK5-F1
#
_cell.length_a   1.000
_cell.length_b   1.000
_cell.length_c   1.000
_cell.angle_alpha   90.00
_cell.angle_beta   90.00
_cell.angle_gamma   90.00
#
_symmetry.space_group_name_H-M   'P 1'
#
loop_
_entity.id
_entity.type
_entity.pdbx_description
1 polymer ?
#
loop_
_entity_poly.entity_id
_entity_poly.type
_entity_poly.pdbx_seq_one_letter_code
_entity_poly.pdbx_strand_id
1 'polypeptide(L)'
;MASGKSVPAGSGPPNLWEEYSRFHGACAAVLDRAEQRRDQGIPLTESEQSELRTMALNLGALGRVLHGKRARDMHTLAERLDKLLKDSGPGVSAQALDGEEPERDPAAVTG
;
A
#
# COMPACT_ATOMS: atom_id res chain seq x y z
N MET A 1 47.72 -32.89 -5.23
CA MET A 1 46.36 -32.93 -5.81
C MET A 1 45.43 -32.20 -4.85
N ALA A 2 45.22 -30.89 -5.05
CA ALA A 2 44.31 -30.10 -4.22
C ALA A 2 42.90 -30.22 -4.81
N SER A 3 41.98 -30.82 -4.06
CA SER A 3 40.57 -30.91 -4.43
C SER A 3 39.94 -29.53 -4.24
N GLY A 4 39.72 -28.81 -5.35
CA GLY A 4 39.01 -27.54 -5.36
C GLY A 4 37.58 -27.74 -4.91
N LYS A 5 37.29 -27.42 -3.64
CA LYS A 5 35.92 -27.33 -3.14
C LYS A 5 35.24 -26.14 -3.82
N SER A 6 34.47 -26.44 -4.86
CA SER A 6 33.44 -25.56 -5.41
C SER A 6 32.42 -25.24 -4.31
N VAL A 7 32.42 -23.99 -3.86
CA VAL A 7 31.41 -23.47 -2.93
C VAL A 7 30.07 -23.39 -3.68
N PRO A 8 28.96 -23.93 -3.14
CA PRO A 8 27.67 -23.82 -3.80
C PRO A 8 27.23 -22.36 -3.81
N ALA A 9 26.97 -21.83 -5.01
CA ALA A 9 26.33 -20.54 -5.19
C ALA A 9 24.90 -20.63 -4.64
N GLY A 10 24.67 -20.16 -3.41
CA GLY A 10 23.31 -20.13 -2.86
C GLY A 10 23.15 -19.92 -1.36
N SER A 11 24.23 -19.86 -0.56
CA SER A 11 24.12 -19.73 0.90
C SER A 11 24.63 -18.39 1.47
N GLY A 12 24.78 -17.37 0.63
CA GLY A 12 25.17 -16.03 1.06
C GLY A 12 23.97 -15.16 1.42
N PRO A 13 24.14 -14.09 2.20
CA PRO A 13 23.10 -13.07 2.35
C PRO A 13 22.67 -12.58 0.96
N PRO A 14 21.36 -12.29 0.76
CA PRO A 14 20.86 -11.85 -0.53
C PRO A 14 21.65 -10.62 -0.97
N ASN A 15 22.00 -10.60 -2.25
CA ASN A 15 22.65 -9.43 -2.79
C ASN A 15 21.63 -8.28 -2.92
N LEU A 16 22.13 -7.04 -3.00
CA LEU A 16 21.27 -5.84 -3.09
C LEU A 16 20.27 -5.90 -4.25
N TRP A 17 20.59 -6.61 -5.33
CA TRP A 17 19.69 -6.77 -6.46
C TRP A 17 18.52 -7.71 -6.14
N GLU A 18 18.76 -8.80 -5.42
CA GLU A 18 17.71 -9.71 -4.95
C GLU A 18 16.79 -9.00 -3.95
N GLU A 19 17.36 -8.22 -3.03
CA GLU A 19 16.59 -7.41 -2.08
C GLU A 19 15.74 -6.36 -2.80
N TYR A 20 16.32 -5.62 -3.75
CA TYR A 20 15.60 -4.66 -4.58
C TYR A 20 14.45 -5.33 -5.34
N SER A 21 14.72 -6.46 -6.01
CA SER A 21 13.72 -7.16 -6.83
C SER A 21 12.57 -7.67 -5.98
N ARG A 22 12.87 -8.19 -4.79
CA ARG A 22 11.87 -8.65 -3.83
C ARG A 22 11.03 -7.50 -3.29
N PHE A 23 11.66 -6.38 -2.93
CA PHE A 23 10.97 -5.19 -2.46
C PHE A 23 10.05 -4.61 -3.54
N HIS A 24 10.56 -4.40 -4.75
CA HIS A 24 9.75 -3.93 -5.89
C HIS A 24 8.57 -4.87 -6.14
N GLY A 25 8.81 -6.19 -6.17
CA GLY A 25 7.76 -7.18 -6.38
C GLY A 25 6.68 -7.15 -5.28
N ALA A 26 7.07 -6.97 -4.02
CA ALA A 26 6.14 -6.85 -2.91
C ALA A 26 5.27 -5.59 -3.03
N CYS A 27 5.87 -4.43 -3.32
CA CYS A 27 5.13 -3.19 -3.53
C CYS A 27 4.16 -3.28 -4.71
N ALA A 28 4.61 -3.85 -5.84
CA ALA A 28 3.75 -4.08 -7.00
C ALA A 28 2.55 -4.97 -6.64
N ALA A 29 2.78 -6.09 -5.94
CA ALA A 29 1.71 -6.99 -5.55
C ALA A 29 0.69 -6.37 -4.58
N VAL A 30 1.13 -5.48 -3.68
CA VAL A 30 0.21 -4.71 -2.81
C VAL A 30 -0.66 -3.77 -3.64
N LEU A 31 -0.04 -3.02 -4.54
CA LEU A 31 -0.72 -2.09 -5.43
C LEU A 31 -1.72 -2.81 -6.34
N ASP A 32 -1.33 -3.91 -6.96
CA ASP A 32 -2.21 -4.69 -7.84
C ASP A 32 -3.47 -5.20 -7.09
N ARG A 33 -3.30 -5.65 -5.83
CA ARG A 33 -4.44 -6.03 -4.98
C ARG A 33 -5.34 -4.85 -4.61
N ALA A 34 -4.75 -3.67 -4.37
CA ALA A 34 -5.51 -2.48 -4.02
C ALA A 34 -6.30 -1.94 -5.23
N GLU A 35 -5.69 -1.96 -6.42
CA GLU A 35 -6.37 -1.66 -7.70
C GLU A 35 -7.51 -2.66 -7.96
N GLN A 36 -7.26 -3.97 -7.79
CA GLN A 36 -8.30 -4.99 -7.94
C GLN A 36 -9.48 -4.77 -6.99
N ARG A 37 -9.23 -4.41 -5.72
CA ARG A 37 -10.31 -4.08 -4.77
C ARG A 37 -11.12 -2.87 -5.22
N ARG A 38 -10.45 -1.81 -5.69
CA ARG A 38 -11.12 -0.64 -6.25
C ARG A 38 -12.00 -1.02 -7.45
N ASP A 39 -11.47 -1.82 -8.37
CA ASP A 39 -12.21 -2.24 -9.57
C ASP A 39 -13.42 -3.13 -9.23
N GLN A 40 -13.41 -3.78 -8.06
CA GLN A 40 -14.56 -4.50 -7.48
C GLN A 40 -15.51 -3.60 -6.66
N GLY A 41 -15.24 -2.29 -6.57
CA GLY A 41 -16.02 -1.35 -5.78
C GLY A 41 -15.82 -1.48 -4.26
N ILE A 42 -14.78 -2.18 -3.82
CA ILE A 42 -14.47 -2.36 -2.40
C ILE A 42 -13.62 -1.17 -1.94
N PRO A 43 -14.12 -0.32 -1.01
CA PRO A 43 -13.36 0.82 -0.53
C PRO A 43 -12.15 0.38 0.31
N LEU A 44 -11.13 1.23 0.31
CA LEU A 44 -9.97 1.10 1.20
C LEU A 44 -10.29 1.80 2.53
N THR A 45 -9.99 1.13 3.64
CA THR A 45 -10.07 1.72 4.98
C THR A 45 -9.07 2.87 5.13
N GLU A 46 -9.28 3.73 6.12
CA GLU A 46 -8.35 4.84 6.40
C GLU A 46 -6.93 4.35 6.73
N SER A 47 -6.81 3.23 7.46
CA SER A 47 -5.52 2.60 7.77
C SER A 47 -4.81 2.15 6.50
N GLU A 48 -5.52 1.45 5.62
CA GLU A 48 -4.97 1.00 4.33
C GLU A 48 -4.55 2.19 3.47
N GLN A 49 -5.35 3.24 3.41
CA GLN A 49 -4.97 4.47 2.69
C GLN A 49 -3.72 5.12 3.29
N SER A 50 -3.58 5.15 4.62
CA SER A 50 -2.40 5.68 5.31
C SER A 50 -1.14 4.89 5.02
N GLU A 51 -1.24 3.56 5.03
CA GLU A 51 -0.14 2.66 4.68
C GLU A 51 0.27 2.83 3.22
N LEU A 52 -0.69 2.92 2.29
CA LEU A 52 -0.41 3.15 0.87
C LEU A 52 0.22 4.53 0.61
N ARG A 53 -0.19 5.58 1.33
CA ARG A 53 0.47 6.90 1.28
C ARG A 53 1.93 6.81 1.75
N THR A 54 2.17 6.09 2.84
CA THR A 54 3.53 5.87 3.36
C THR A 54 4.38 5.11 2.35
N MET A 55 3.81 4.08 1.71
CA MET A 55 4.47 3.35 0.64
C MET A 55 4.82 4.24 -0.55
N ALA A 56 3.92 5.11 -1.00
CA ALA A 56 4.18 6.06 -2.09
C ALA A 56 5.35 7.02 -1.75
N LEU A 57 5.38 7.56 -0.53
CA LEU A 57 6.50 8.40 -0.05
C LEU A 57 7.83 7.64 -0.05
N ASN A 58 7.83 6.41 0.45
CA ASN A 58 9.02 5.56 0.49
C ASN A 58 9.53 5.22 -0.92
N LEU A 59 8.63 4.88 -1.84
CA LEU A 59 8.98 4.63 -3.25
C LEU A 59 9.56 5.87 -3.92
N GLY A 60 8.98 7.05 -3.69
CA GLY A 60 9.51 8.31 -4.20
C GLY A 60 10.90 8.64 -3.63
N ALA A 61 11.11 8.41 -2.33
CA ALA A 61 12.41 8.58 -1.69
C ALA A 61 13.47 7.60 -2.24
N LEU A 62 13.11 6.33 -2.39
CA LEU A 62 13.97 5.30 -2.98
C LEU A 62 14.28 5.59 -4.45
N GLY A 63 13.30 6.07 -5.23
CA GLY A 63 13.49 6.47 -6.62
C GLY A 63 14.58 7.54 -6.78
N ARG A 64 14.66 8.50 -5.86
CA ARG A 64 15.67 9.58 -5.87
C ARG A 64 17.11 9.11 -5.59
N VAL A 65 17.29 8.02 -4.85
CA VAL A 65 18.63 7.49 -4.52
C VAL A 65 19.07 6.39 -5.50
N LEU A 66 18.13 5.78 -6.21
CA LEU A 66 18.40 4.81 -7.26
C LEU A 66 18.70 5.50 -8.60
N HIS A 67 19.23 4.73 -9.55
CA HIS A 67 19.59 5.22 -10.88
C HIS A 67 19.01 4.34 -11.99
N GLY A 68 18.85 4.92 -13.17
CA GLY A 68 18.49 4.22 -14.40
C GLY A 68 17.12 3.55 -14.32
N LYS A 69 17.04 2.27 -14.73
CA LYS A 69 15.78 1.51 -14.73
C LYS A 69 15.14 1.44 -13.34
N ARG A 70 15.96 1.24 -12.29
CA ARG A 70 15.43 1.05 -10.93
C ARG A 70 14.71 2.27 -10.38
N ALA A 71 15.28 3.46 -10.63
CA ALA A 71 14.65 4.72 -10.27
C ALA A 71 13.29 4.87 -10.98
N ARG A 72 13.27 4.61 -12.29
CA ARG A 72 12.04 4.68 -13.10
C ARG A 72 10.97 3.71 -12.59
N ASP A 73 11.34 2.47 -12.29
CA ASP A 73 10.40 1.47 -11.76
C ASP A 73 9.77 1.93 -10.43
N MET A 74 10.58 2.50 -9.51
CA MET A 74 10.07 3.05 -8.24
C MET A 74 9.12 4.23 -8.45
N HIS A 75 9.47 5.15 -9.35
CA HIS A 75 8.62 6.31 -9.67
C HIS A 75 7.30 5.88 -10.30
N THR A 76 7.31 4.91 -11.21
CA THR A 76 6.09 4.34 -11.80
C THR A 76 5.16 3.75 -10.73
N LEU A 77 5.70 3.02 -9.75
CA LEU A 77 4.88 2.48 -8.65
C LEU A 77 4.31 3.60 -7.76
N ALA A 78 5.11 4.63 -7.46
CA ALA A 78 4.66 5.79 -6.68
C ALA A 78 3.54 6.56 -7.40
N GLU A 79 3.69 6.81 -8.70
CA GLU A 79 2.68 7.49 -9.52
C GLU A 79 1.36 6.72 -9.60
N ARG A 80 1.43 5.38 -9.74
CA ARG A 80 0.23 4.54 -9.72
C ARG A 80 -0.48 4.59 -8.35
N LEU A 81 0.28 4.54 -7.25
CA LEU A 81 -0.29 4.69 -5.90
C LEU A 81 -0.95 6.04 -5.70
N ASP A 82 -0.30 7.13 -6.12
CA ASP A 82 -0.87 8.47 -6.02
C ASP A 82 -2.17 8.59 -6.81
N LYS A 83 -2.25 7.97 -7.99
CA LYS A 83 -3.49 7.91 -8.77
C LYS A 83 -4.58 7.14 -8.02
N LEU A 84 -4.27 5.94 -7.53
CA LEU A 84 -5.19 5.12 -6.76
C LEU A 84 -5.74 5.86 -5.53
N LEU A 85 -4.87 6.57 -4.80
CA LEU A 85 -5.23 7.33 -3.59
C LEU A 85 -6.06 8.58 -3.89
N LYS A 86 -5.82 9.27 -5.02
CA LYS A 86 -6.66 10.39 -5.47
C LYS A 86 -8.06 9.94 -5.84
N ASP A 87 -8.16 8.80 -6.52
CA ASP A 87 -9.43 8.19 -6.90
C ASP A 87 -10.21 7.68 -5.67
N SER A 88 -9.49 7.33 -4.60
CA SER A 88 -10.05 6.86 -3.33
C SER A 88 -10.37 8.01 -2.35
N GLY A 89 -10.63 9.22 -2.84
CA GLY A 89 -10.82 10.44 -2.03
C GLY A 89 -11.84 10.31 -0.87
N PRO A 90 -11.93 11.31 0.03
CA PRO A 90 -12.64 11.23 1.33
C PRO A 90 -14.18 11.08 1.26
N GLY A 91 -14.74 10.61 0.16
CA GLY A 91 -16.15 10.69 -0.19
C GLY A 91 -17.02 9.46 0.02
N VAL A 92 -16.59 8.43 0.77
CA VAL A 92 -17.44 7.25 1.08
C VAL A 92 -17.40 6.89 2.57
N SER A 93 -17.43 7.89 3.45
CA SER A 93 -17.60 7.66 4.90
C SER A 93 -18.79 8.41 5.51
N ALA A 94 -19.74 8.91 4.70
CA ALA A 94 -20.83 9.76 5.19
C ALA A 94 -22.26 9.33 4.78
N GLN A 95 -22.48 8.10 4.31
CA GLN A 95 -23.84 7.61 4.05
C GLN A 95 -23.99 6.13 4.42
N ALA A 96 -24.14 5.85 5.72
CA ALA A 96 -24.92 4.70 6.22
C ALA A 96 -24.89 4.64 7.77
N LEU A 97 -25.26 5.73 8.45
CA LEU A 97 -25.79 5.66 9.81
C LEU A 97 -26.89 6.74 9.94
N ASP A 98 -27.82 6.73 8.98
CA ASP A 98 -29.13 7.37 9.16
C ASP A 98 -30.00 6.33 9.90
N GLY A 99 -29.75 6.23 11.19
CA GLY A 99 -30.59 5.51 12.14
C GLY A 99 -31.09 6.55 13.12
N GLU A 100 -32.18 7.21 12.77
CA GLU A 100 -32.97 8.02 13.69
C GLU A 100 -33.25 7.21 14.96
N GLU A 101 -32.55 7.51 16.06
CA GLU A 101 -33.09 7.25 17.38
C GLU A 101 -33.87 8.51 17.81
N PRO A 102 -35.19 8.41 18.04
CA PRO A 102 -35.96 9.55 18.49
C PRO A 102 -35.55 9.89 19.92
N GLU A 103 -35.15 11.16 20.10
CA GLU A 103 -34.89 11.82 21.38
C GLU A 103 -36.02 11.50 22.37
N ARG A 104 -35.73 10.68 23.39
CA ARG A 104 -36.63 10.50 24.53
C ARG A 104 -36.51 11.71 25.45
N ASP A 105 -37.51 12.58 25.38
CA ASP A 105 -37.77 13.65 26.33
C ASP A 105 -37.94 13.09 27.77
N PRO A 106 -37.10 13.47 28.75
CA PRO A 106 -37.15 12.94 30.10
C PRO A 106 -38.00 13.81 31.05
N ALA A 107 -39.13 14.37 30.62
CA ALA A 107 -39.94 15.25 31.47
C ALA A 107 -41.47 15.07 31.33
N ALA A 108 -42.00 13.87 31.59
CA ALA A 108 -43.42 13.72 31.94
C ALA A 108 -43.72 12.37 32.64
N VAL A 109 -43.34 12.24 33.92
CA VAL A 109 -44.04 11.30 34.80
C VAL A 109 -44.27 11.96 36.16
N THR A 110 -45.33 12.75 36.22
CA THR A 110 -46.05 13.07 37.46
C THR A 110 -47.52 13.00 37.12
N GLY A 111 -48.20 12.01 37.69
CA GLY A 111 -49.62 11.71 37.54
C GLY A 111 -49.95 10.42 38.24
#